data_AF-A0ABD4XKE6-F1
#
_entry.id   AF-A0ABD4XKE6-F1
#
_cell.length_a   1.000
_cell.length_b   1.000
_cell.length_c   1.000
_cell.angle_alpha   90.00
_cell.angle_beta   90.00
_cell.angle_gamma   90.00
#
_symmetry.space_group_name_H-M   'P 1'
#
loop_
_entity.id
_entity.type
_entity.pdbx_description
1 polymer ?
#
loop_
_entity_poly.entity_id
_entity_poly.type
_entity_poly.pdbx_seq_one_letter_code
_entity_poly.pdbx_strand_id
1 'polypeptide(L)'
;MPVTKQKTKKVSLTKQRRAETWHQLTSEQQAVIQKHIRYQQTSLFMNHELVGHGRHWSLVAYHENFNYEDTHKPQLYCDCGRRLKYQYVLANDLGEEIKLGITHFADHIGIPEPVARQLQTEIHQLNFGLDELLQRIRRHAGLNQEMRHWFIDHQTAFKNLPPQTVEFILQNLPPEREVQADIVREFKKATYVKKPRTHHKKSKLDKNAWQELFRDI
;
A
#
# COMPACT_ATOMS: atom_id res chain seq x y z
N MET A 1 20.99 -6.40 -6.36
CA MET A 1 20.82 -5.03 -6.88
C MET A 1 20.06 -4.22 -5.84
N PRO A 2 20.50 -3.01 -5.45
CA PRO A 2 19.78 -2.23 -4.47
C PRO A 2 18.51 -1.67 -5.14
N VAL A 3 17.34 -2.09 -4.65
CA VAL A 3 16.06 -1.51 -5.04
C VAL A 3 16.07 -0.07 -4.55
N THR A 4 16.26 0.88 -5.45
CA THR A 4 16.16 2.31 -5.16
C THR A 4 14.70 2.63 -4.84
N LYS A 5 14.33 2.57 -3.55
CA LYS A 5 13.04 3.06 -3.05
C LYS A 5 12.90 4.53 -3.43
N GLN A 6 12.06 4.83 -4.43
CA GLN A 6 11.67 6.21 -4.72
C GLN A 6 11.10 6.84 -3.45
N LYS A 7 11.60 8.03 -3.07
CA LYS A 7 11.04 8.81 -1.96
C LYS A 7 9.62 9.25 -2.35
N THR A 8 8.62 8.43 -2.00
CA THR A 8 7.23 8.88 -2.03
C THR A 8 7.10 10.04 -1.04
N LYS A 9 6.48 11.15 -1.47
CA LYS A 9 6.06 12.22 -0.53
C LYS A 9 5.31 11.51 0.60
N LYS A 10 5.71 11.69 1.86
CA LYS A 10 5.06 11.03 3.00
C LYS A 10 3.58 11.40 3.01
N VAL A 11 2.76 10.48 2.53
CA VAL A 11 1.32 10.63 2.46
C VAL A 11 0.77 10.08 3.77
N SER A 12 0.39 10.97 4.68
CA SER A 12 -0.29 10.59 5.93
C SER A 12 -1.77 10.87 5.80
N LEU A 13 -2.62 9.90 6.08
CA LEU A 13 -4.06 10.13 6.22
C LEU A 13 -4.38 10.59 7.63
N THR A 14 -5.33 11.53 7.75
CA THR A 14 -5.91 11.81 9.07
C THR A 14 -6.66 10.58 9.56
N LYS A 15 -6.74 10.40 10.87
CA LYS A 15 -7.44 9.27 11.50
C LYS A 15 -8.86 9.11 10.98
N GLN A 16 -9.61 10.21 10.93
CA GLN A 16 -10.98 10.23 10.41
C GLN A 16 -11.04 9.74 8.96
N ARG A 17 -10.17 10.28 8.09
CA ARG A 17 -10.16 9.88 6.67
C ARG A 17 -9.78 8.42 6.49
N ARG A 18 -8.89 7.88 7.32
CA ARG A 18 -8.55 6.45 7.31
C ARG A 18 -9.77 5.61 7.63
N ALA A 19 -10.49 5.94 8.71
CA ALA A 19 -11.70 5.23 9.11
C ALA A 19 -12.80 5.31 8.04
N GLU A 20 -13.08 6.50 7.51
CA GLU A 20 -14.04 6.69 6.41
C GLU A 20 -13.72 5.79 5.20
N THR A 21 -12.45 5.79 4.79
CA THR A 21 -12.01 4.97 3.65
C THR A 21 -12.18 3.50 3.96
N TRP A 22 -11.78 3.07 5.17
CA TRP A 22 -11.90 1.68 5.60
C TRP A 22 -13.35 1.20 5.57
N HIS A 23 -14.29 2.00 6.08
CA HIS A 23 -15.72 1.68 6.10
C HIS A 23 -16.37 1.64 4.72
N GLN A 24 -15.77 2.27 3.70
CA GLN A 24 -16.24 2.20 2.31
C GLN A 24 -15.79 0.93 1.57
N LEU A 25 -14.80 0.21 2.10
CA LEU A 25 -14.32 -1.02 1.51
C LEU A 25 -15.28 -2.18 1.78
N THR A 26 -15.38 -3.11 0.82
CA THR A 26 -16.10 -4.38 1.06
C THR A 26 -15.34 -5.25 2.07
N SER A 27 -16.02 -6.20 2.69
CA SER A 27 -15.39 -7.14 3.62
C SER A 27 -14.26 -7.94 2.96
N GLU A 28 -14.40 -8.30 1.68
CA GLU A 28 -13.36 -8.98 0.92
C GLU A 28 -12.14 -8.08 0.67
N GLN A 29 -12.36 -6.82 0.33
CA GLN A 29 -11.28 -5.83 0.18
C GLN A 29 -10.54 -5.59 1.49
N GLN A 30 -11.29 -5.44 2.58
CA GLN A 30 -10.70 -5.31 3.93
C GLN A 30 -9.86 -6.54 4.27
N ALA A 31 -10.35 -7.75 3.99
CA ALA A 31 -9.62 -8.98 4.26
C ALA A 31 -8.31 -9.07 3.46
N VAL A 32 -8.32 -8.70 2.17
CA VAL A 32 -7.11 -8.67 1.34
C VAL A 32 -6.10 -7.65 1.87
N ILE A 33 -6.55 -6.46 2.26
CA ILE A 33 -5.66 -5.44 2.85
C ILE A 33 -5.12 -5.90 4.21
N GLN A 34 -5.93 -6.51 5.07
CA GLN A 34 -5.48 -7.04 6.36
C GLN A 34 -4.44 -8.17 6.17
N LYS A 35 -4.66 -9.07 5.21
CA LYS A 35 -3.69 -10.12 4.84
C LYS A 35 -2.36 -9.48 4.40
N HIS A 36 -2.42 -8.40 3.63
CA HIS A 36 -1.25 -7.65 3.20
C HIS A 36 -0.50 -6.98 4.34
N ILE A 37 -1.22 -6.28 5.22
CA ILE A 37 -0.65 -5.68 6.43
C ILE A 37 0.08 -6.74 7.26
N ARG A 38 -0.59 -7.87 7.52
CA ARG A 38 -0.01 -8.97 8.28
C ARG A 38 1.25 -9.50 7.62
N TYR A 39 1.23 -9.73 6.30
CA TYR A 39 2.41 -10.18 5.57
C TYR A 39 3.57 -9.19 5.68
N GLN A 40 3.33 -7.90 5.48
CA GLN A 40 4.37 -6.88 5.57
C GLN A 40 4.98 -6.80 6.97
N GLN A 41 4.15 -6.88 8.01
CA GLN A 41 4.61 -6.89 9.39
C GLN A 41 5.38 -8.17 9.74
N THR A 42 4.86 -9.34 9.39
CA THR A 42 5.58 -10.60 9.62
C THR A 42 6.92 -10.59 8.90
N SER A 43 6.96 -10.20 7.62
CA SER A 43 8.22 -10.11 6.87
C SER A 43 9.20 -9.12 7.49
N LEU A 44 8.70 -7.95 7.94
CA LEU A 44 9.52 -6.98 8.66
C LEU A 44 10.14 -7.61 9.90
N PHE A 45 9.34 -8.20 10.78
CA PHE A 45 9.84 -8.78 12.02
C PHE A 45 10.78 -9.96 11.78
N MET A 46 10.57 -10.77 10.74
CA MET A 46 11.50 -11.85 10.37
C MET A 46 12.87 -11.35 9.90
N ASN A 47 12.95 -10.12 9.38
CA ASN A 47 14.22 -9.51 8.97
C ASN A 47 14.99 -8.90 10.14
N HIS A 48 14.40 -8.88 11.34
CA HIS A 48 15.04 -8.39 12.56
C HIS A 48 15.30 -9.54 13.52
N GLU A 49 16.50 -9.57 14.08
CA GLU A 49 16.83 -10.47 15.16
C GLU A 49 16.44 -9.81 16.50
N LEU A 50 15.28 -10.18 17.03
CA LEU A 50 14.76 -9.63 18.28
C LEU A 50 15.22 -10.47 19.48
N VAL A 51 16.50 -10.35 19.81
CA VAL A 51 17.08 -10.99 20.99
C VAL A 51 17.07 -10.02 22.16
N GLY A 52 16.32 -10.37 23.21
CA GLY A 52 16.19 -9.56 24.40
C GLY A 52 16.03 -10.45 25.63
N HIS A 53 16.72 -10.10 26.72
CA HIS A 53 16.85 -10.94 27.91
C HIS A 53 17.28 -12.39 27.62
N GLY A 54 18.08 -12.61 26.57
CA GLY A 54 18.55 -13.95 26.15
C GLY A 54 17.50 -14.81 25.45
N ARG A 55 16.35 -14.22 25.07
CA ARG A 55 15.25 -14.90 24.38
C ARG A 55 15.08 -14.36 22.97
N HIS A 56 14.60 -15.21 22.06
CA HIS A 56 14.26 -14.80 20.70
C HIS A 56 12.77 -14.50 20.63
N TRP A 57 12.42 -13.28 20.23
CA TRP A 57 11.04 -12.84 20.11
C TRP A 57 10.59 -12.84 18.65
N SER A 58 9.37 -13.30 18.40
CA SER A 58 8.75 -13.33 17.07
C SER A 58 7.34 -12.75 17.10
N LEU A 59 6.95 -12.04 16.04
CA LEU A 59 5.60 -11.51 15.89
C LEU A 59 4.60 -12.64 15.63
N VAL A 60 3.62 -12.80 16.52
CA VAL A 60 2.55 -13.81 16.37
C VAL A 60 1.23 -13.19 15.95
N ALA A 61 0.92 -11.98 16.43
CA ALA A 61 -0.30 -11.28 16.06
C ALA A 61 -0.12 -9.76 16.05
N TYR A 62 -0.99 -9.10 15.28
CA TYR A 62 -1.12 -7.65 15.23
C TYR A 62 -2.59 -7.27 15.25
N HIS A 63 -2.92 -6.30 16.09
CA HIS A 63 -4.27 -5.80 16.26
C HIS A 63 -4.30 -4.27 16.15
N GLU A 64 -5.25 -3.75 15.37
CA GLU A 64 -5.57 -2.32 15.33
C GLU A 64 -6.89 -2.07 16.08
N ASN A 65 -6.86 -1.12 17.02
CA ASN A 65 -8.04 -0.65 17.71
C ASN A 65 -8.72 0.46 16.89
N PHE A 66 -9.69 0.07 16.06
CA PHE A 66 -10.50 1.01 15.29
C PHE A 66 -11.34 1.95 16.16
N ASN A 67 -11.65 1.54 17.41
CA ASN A 67 -12.47 2.28 18.37
C ASN A 67 -11.63 2.99 19.44
N TYR A 68 -10.37 3.33 19.15
CA TYR A 68 -9.46 3.88 20.17
C TYR A 68 -9.95 5.16 20.86
N GLU A 69 -10.80 5.98 20.24
CA GLU A 69 -11.37 7.16 20.94
C GLU A 69 -12.54 6.80 21.86
N ASP A 70 -13.29 5.75 21.53
CA ASP A 70 -14.51 5.38 22.24
C ASP A 70 -14.16 4.42 23.38
N THR A 71 -13.94 4.99 24.58
CA THR A 71 -13.58 4.23 25.80
C THR A 71 -14.64 3.23 26.25
N HIS A 72 -15.87 3.31 25.73
CA HIS A 72 -16.94 2.36 26.06
C HIS A 72 -16.88 1.09 25.21
N LYS A 73 -16.10 1.09 24.13
CA LYS A 73 -15.86 -0.09 23.29
C LYS A 73 -14.61 -0.85 23.72
N PRO A 74 -14.48 -2.14 23.36
CA PRO A 74 -13.29 -2.93 23.65
C PRO A 74 -12.01 -2.21 23.20
N GLN A 75 -11.07 -2.06 24.15
CA GLN A 75 -9.79 -1.39 23.92
C GLN A 75 -8.65 -2.41 23.91
N LEU A 76 -7.56 -2.06 23.23
CA LEU A 76 -6.29 -2.79 23.30
C LEU A 76 -5.39 -2.14 24.34
N TYR A 77 -4.62 -2.97 25.05
CA TYR A 77 -3.71 -2.53 26.10
C TYR A 77 -2.34 -3.17 25.94
N CYS A 78 -1.30 -2.43 26.31
CA CYS A 78 0.03 -2.96 26.57
C CYS A 78 0.00 -3.71 27.90
N ASP A 79 0.92 -4.64 28.12
CA ASP A 79 1.02 -5.36 29.39
C ASP A 79 1.41 -4.44 30.58
N CYS A 80 1.95 -3.25 30.32
CA CYS A 80 2.07 -2.19 31.34
C CYS A 80 0.75 -1.45 31.66
N GLY A 81 -0.38 -1.86 31.06
CA GLY A 81 -1.69 -1.22 31.24
C GLY A 81 -1.94 0.01 30.36
N ARG A 82 -0.97 0.42 29.52
CA ARG A 82 -1.14 1.57 28.62
C ARG A 82 -2.09 1.24 27.47
N ARG A 83 -3.10 2.07 27.24
CA ARG A 83 -4.03 1.90 26.11
C ARG A 83 -3.30 2.05 24.77
N LEU A 84 -3.57 1.14 23.84
CA LEU A 84 -2.91 1.06 22.54
C LEU A 84 -3.90 1.24 21.39
N LYS A 85 -3.46 2.02 20.38
CA LYS A 85 -4.10 2.01 19.06
C LYS A 85 -3.64 0.80 18.22
N TYR A 86 -2.37 0.45 18.36
CA TYR A 86 -1.71 -0.65 17.65
C TYR A 86 -1.06 -1.56 18.69
N GLN A 87 -1.47 -2.83 18.70
CA GLN A 87 -0.93 -3.83 19.61
C GLN A 87 -0.17 -4.87 18.79
N TYR A 88 1.08 -5.10 19.20
CA TYR A 88 1.94 -6.15 18.68
C TYR A 88 2.00 -7.25 19.74
N VAL A 89 1.64 -8.46 19.36
CA VAL A 89 1.76 -9.64 20.23
C VAL A 89 3.00 -10.39 19.78
N LEU A 90 3.99 -10.47 20.67
CA LEU A 90 5.23 -11.20 20.44
C LEU A 90 5.23 -12.45 21.30
N ALA A 91 5.76 -13.55 20.78
CA ALA A 91 6.02 -14.75 21.55
C ALA A 91 7.52 -15.02 21.58
N ASN A 92 8.03 -15.53 22.70
CA ASN A 92 9.39 -16.02 22.79
C ASN A 92 9.50 -17.52 22.44
N ASP A 93 10.72 -18.04 22.46
CA ASP A 93 11.07 -19.45 22.23
C ASP A 93 10.44 -20.44 23.22
N LEU A 94 9.96 -19.97 24.39
CA LEU A 94 9.20 -20.78 25.36
C LEU A 94 7.69 -20.71 25.18
N GLY A 95 7.20 -19.87 24.26
CA GLY A 95 5.78 -19.62 24.06
C GLY A 95 5.19 -18.60 25.04
N GLU A 96 6.01 -17.85 25.78
CA GLU A 96 5.52 -16.72 26.56
C GLU A 96 5.16 -15.58 25.63
N GLU A 97 3.90 -15.13 25.71
CA GLU A 97 3.39 -14.03 24.91
C GLU A 97 3.43 -12.71 25.68
N ILE A 98 3.72 -11.63 24.96
CA ILE A 98 3.71 -10.28 25.50
C ILE A 98 3.03 -9.32 24.52
N LYS A 99 2.20 -8.41 25.05
CA LYS A 99 1.40 -7.45 24.25
C LYS A 99 1.94 -6.05 24.43
N LEU A 100 2.41 -5.47 23.34
CA LEU A 100 3.23 -4.26 23.36
C LEU A 100 2.71 -3.19 22.41
N GLY A 101 2.95 -1.94 22.79
CA GLY A 101 3.00 -0.82 21.85
C GLY A 101 4.36 -0.74 21.14
N ILE A 102 4.40 -0.08 19.99
CA ILE A 102 5.64 0.11 19.21
C ILE A 102 6.78 0.80 20.00
N THR A 103 6.43 1.70 20.92
CA THR A 103 7.39 2.46 21.75
C THR A 103 7.89 1.67 22.95
N HIS A 104 7.36 0.47 23.17
CA HIS A 104 7.55 -0.31 24.40
C HIS A 104 8.38 -1.57 24.19
N PHE A 105 8.94 -1.77 22.99
CA PHE A 105 9.77 -2.94 22.70
C PHE A 105 11.03 -2.99 23.54
N ALA A 106 11.84 -1.93 23.59
CA ALA A 106 13.06 -1.93 24.40
C ALA A 106 12.77 -2.19 25.88
N ASP A 107 11.74 -1.52 26.42
CA ASP A 107 11.38 -1.59 27.84
C ASP A 107 10.87 -2.97 28.27
N HIS A 108 10.08 -3.65 27.42
CA HIS A 108 9.39 -4.87 27.82
C HIS A 108 10.10 -6.16 27.43
N ILE A 109 10.78 -6.20 26.29
CA ILE A 109 11.47 -7.41 25.83
C ILE A 109 12.98 -7.29 25.95
N GLY A 110 13.51 -6.12 26.34
CA GLY A 110 14.95 -5.94 26.61
C GLY A 110 15.81 -6.01 25.36
N ILE A 111 15.24 -5.74 24.18
CA ILE A 111 16.02 -5.64 22.94
C ILE A 111 16.87 -4.35 22.97
N PRO A 112 18.03 -4.33 22.29
CA PRO A 112 18.85 -3.13 22.23
C PRO A 112 18.08 -1.93 21.67
N GLU A 113 18.20 -0.80 22.36
CA GLU A 113 17.53 0.46 21.99
C GLU A 113 17.74 0.88 20.50
N PRO A 114 18.95 0.73 19.90
CA PRO A 114 19.12 0.99 18.46
C PRO A 114 18.25 0.11 17.57
N VAL A 115 18.10 -1.18 17.92
CA VAL A 115 17.24 -2.14 17.20
C VAL A 115 15.78 -1.75 17.34
N ALA A 116 15.34 -1.40 18.55
CA ALA A 116 13.98 -0.93 18.81
C ALA A 116 13.64 0.33 17.99
N ARG A 117 14.54 1.31 17.94
CA ARG A 117 14.36 2.54 17.14
C ARG A 117 14.34 2.30 15.64
N GLN A 118 15.18 1.38 15.15
CA GLN A 118 15.16 1.00 13.74
C GLN A 118 13.82 0.33 13.39
N LEU A 119 13.40 -0.66 14.17
CA LEU A 119 12.13 -1.35 13.97
C LEU A 119 10.94 -0.37 14.04
N GLN A 120 10.94 0.57 15.00
CA GLN A 120 9.94 1.63 15.08
C GLN A 120 9.87 2.45 13.79
N THR A 121 11.02 2.85 13.26
CA THR A 121 11.11 3.65 12.03
C THR A 121 10.55 2.88 10.83
N GLU A 122 10.86 1.59 10.70
CA GLU A 122 10.38 0.74 9.61
C GLU A 122 8.87 0.45 9.72
N ILE A 123 8.36 0.20 10.92
CA ILE A 123 6.91 0.11 11.17
C ILE A 123 6.20 1.43 10.80
N HIS A 124 6.78 2.58 11.13
CA HIS A 124 6.21 3.86 10.70
C HIS A 124 6.18 3.98 9.17
N GLN A 125 7.21 3.51 8.46
CA GLN A 125 7.21 3.45 7.00
C GLN A 125 6.12 2.54 6.45
N LEU A 126 5.90 1.37 7.05
CA LEU A 126 4.78 0.49 6.68
C LEU A 126 3.44 1.22 6.84
N ASN A 127 3.20 1.88 7.97
CA ASN A 127 1.99 2.65 8.20
C ASN A 127 1.77 3.77 7.16
N PHE A 128 2.83 4.45 6.73
CA PHE A 128 2.75 5.40 5.61
C PHE A 128 2.41 4.72 4.29
N GLY A 129 2.97 3.54 4.01
CA GLY A 129 2.63 2.74 2.84
C GLY A 129 1.15 2.34 2.81
N LEU A 130 0.58 1.99 3.96
CA LEU A 130 -0.85 1.70 4.09
C LEU A 130 -1.73 2.94 3.86
N ASP A 131 -1.32 4.09 4.37
CA ASP A 131 -2.02 5.35 4.09
C ASP A 131 -1.98 5.72 2.61
N GLU A 132 -0.84 5.50 1.96
CA GLU A 132 -0.69 5.69 0.53
C GLU A 132 -1.59 4.73 -0.27
N LEU A 133 -1.67 3.46 0.13
CA LEU A 133 -2.59 2.48 -0.46
C LEU A 133 -4.04 2.94 -0.34
N LEU A 134 -4.49 3.32 0.85
CA LEU A 134 -5.85 3.81 1.09
C LEU A 134 -6.15 5.07 0.26
N GLN A 135 -5.20 5.98 0.11
CA GLN A 135 -5.37 7.14 -0.78
C GLN A 135 -5.48 6.75 -2.25
N ARG A 136 -4.74 5.74 -2.71
CA ARG A 136 -4.86 5.23 -4.08
C ARG A 136 -6.25 4.62 -4.31
N ILE A 137 -6.78 3.90 -3.33
CA ILE A 137 -8.15 3.35 -3.40
C ILE A 137 -9.17 4.48 -3.53
N ARG A 138 -9.08 5.52 -2.69
CA ARG A 138 -9.98 6.71 -2.78
C ARG A 138 -9.95 7.43 -4.12
N ARG A 139 -8.80 7.41 -4.80
CA ARG A 139 -8.61 8.03 -6.12
C ARG A 139 -9.01 7.11 -7.27
N HIS A 140 -9.55 5.92 -6.98
CA HIS A 140 -9.83 4.87 -7.95
C HIS A 140 -8.62 4.54 -8.82
N ALA A 141 -7.42 4.58 -8.23
CA ALA A 141 -6.15 4.41 -8.96
C ALA A 141 -5.84 2.94 -9.28
N GLY A 142 -6.85 2.06 -9.31
CA GLY A 142 -6.73 0.66 -9.73
C GLY A 142 -6.60 0.51 -11.24
N LEU A 143 -6.56 -0.74 -11.69
CA LEU A 143 -6.70 -1.05 -13.12
C LEU A 143 -8.15 -0.80 -13.55
N ASN A 144 -8.35 -0.31 -14.77
CA ASN A 144 -9.69 -0.29 -15.34
C ASN A 144 -10.18 -1.72 -15.63
N GLN A 145 -11.47 -1.88 -15.94
CA GLN A 145 -12.08 -3.20 -16.11
C GLN A 145 -11.42 -4.02 -17.24
N GLU A 146 -11.08 -3.39 -18.37
CA GLU A 146 -10.42 -4.06 -19.50
C GLU A 146 -9.03 -4.57 -19.14
N MET A 147 -8.20 -3.72 -18.52
CA MET A 147 -6.85 -4.09 -18.09
C MET A 147 -6.89 -5.17 -17.02
N ARG A 148 -7.89 -5.14 -16.14
CA ARG A 148 -8.09 -6.16 -15.11
C ARG A 148 -8.42 -7.52 -15.72
N HIS A 149 -9.40 -7.58 -16.63
CA HIS A 149 -9.74 -8.84 -17.31
C HIS A 149 -8.56 -9.37 -18.12
N TRP A 150 -7.89 -8.49 -18.87
CA TRP A 150 -6.71 -8.87 -19.62
C TRP A 150 -5.60 -9.41 -18.71
N PHE A 151 -5.36 -8.79 -17.54
CA PHE A 151 -4.40 -9.31 -16.57
C PHE A 151 -4.79 -10.71 -16.06
N ILE A 152 -6.06 -10.94 -15.75
CA ILE A 152 -6.55 -12.25 -15.28
C ILE A 152 -6.29 -13.33 -16.34
N ASP A 153 -6.54 -13.03 -17.61
CA ASP A 153 -6.32 -13.96 -18.72
C ASP A 153 -4.83 -14.21 -19.02
N HIS A 154 -3.96 -13.26 -18.65
CA HIS A 154 -2.52 -13.26 -19.00
C HIS A 154 -1.60 -13.30 -17.77
N GLN A 155 -2.10 -13.79 -16.63
CA GLN A 155 -1.35 -13.77 -15.36
C GLN A 155 0.04 -14.44 -15.49
N THR A 156 0.15 -15.50 -16.28
CA THR A 156 1.40 -16.26 -16.52
C THR A 156 2.49 -15.45 -17.22
N ALA A 157 2.15 -14.34 -17.89
CA ALA A 157 3.13 -13.45 -18.52
C ALA A 157 3.94 -12.65 -17.49
N PHE A 158 3.44 -12.50 -16.26
CA PHE A 158 4.08 -11.74 -15.21
C PHE A 158 4.87 -12.65 -14.26
N LYS A 159 6.18 -12.77 -14.50
CA LYS A 159 7.08 -13.51 -13.62
C LYS A 159 7.40 -12.69 -12.37
N ASN A 160 7.43 -13.35 -11.20
CA ASN A 160 7.83 -12.76 -9.92
C ASN A 160 6.93 -11.62 -9.42
N LEU A 161 5.60 -11.75 -9.56
CA LEU A 161 4.68 -10.81 -8.93
C LEU A 161 4.82 -10.83 -7.40
N PRO A 162 4.75 -9.66 -6.73
CA PRO A 162 4.67 -9.60 -5.29
C PRO A 162 3.52 -10.46 -4.75
N PRO A 163 3.68 -11.09 -3.58
CA PRO A 163 2.61 -11.85 -2.95
C PRO A 163 1.33 -11.01 -2.84
N GLN A 164 0.18 -11.63 -3.06
CA GLN A 164 -1.16 -11.03 -3.01
C GLN A 164 -1.52 -10.06 -4.16
N THR A 165 -0.62 -9.78 -5.11
CA THR A 165 -0.93 -8.92 -6.27
C THR A 165 -2.20 -9.34 -6.99
N VAL A 166 -2.37 -10.65 -7.16
CA VAL A 166 -3.50 -11.25 -7.87
C VAL A 166 -4.78 -11.00 -7.10
N GLU A 167 -4.80 -11.30 -5.79
CA GLU A 167 -5.95 -11.03 -4.94
C GLU A 167 -6.32 -9.54 -4.90
N PHE A 168 -5.34 -8.63 -4.90
CA PHE A 168 -5.60 -7.19 -5.01
C PHE A 168 -6.35 -6.87 -6.30
N ILE A 169 -5.86 -7.37 -7.44
CA ILE A 169 -6.45 -7.07 -8.74
C ILE A 169 -7.84 -7.69 -8.85
N LEU A 170 -8.03 -8.93 -8.39
CA LEU A 170 -9.34 -9.60 -8.35
C LEU A 170 -10.36 -8.82 -7.52
N GLN A 171 -9.93 -8.24 -6.39
CA GLN A 171 -10.78 -7.46 -5.49
C GLN A 171 -10.89 -5.97 -5.88
N ASN A 172 -10.49 -5.63 -7.10
CA ASN A 172 -10.51 -4.26 -7.63
C ASN A 172 -9.71 -3.26 -6.77
N LEU A 173 -8.67 -3.75 -6.08
CA LEU A 173 -7.72 -2.95 -5.33
C LEU A 173 -6.52 -2.59 -6.22
N PRO A 174 -5.91 -1.41 -6.00
CA PRO A 174 -4.74 -1.01 -6.76
C PRO A 174 -3.53 -1.86 -6.36
N PRO A 175 -2.89 -2.60 -7.30
CA PRO A 175 -1.64 -3.31 -7.01
C PRO A 175 -0.50 -2.31 -6.73
N GLU A 176 0.69 -2.77 -6.37
CA GLU A 176 1.86 -1.88 -6.22
C GLU A 176 2.10 -1.05 -7.49
N ARG A 177 2.66 0.16 -7.35
CA ARG A 177 2.77 1.12 -8.47
C ARG A 177 3.58 0.57 -9.64
N GLU A 178 4.69 -0.09 -9.33
CA GLU A 178 5.59 -0.66 -10.33
C GLU A 178 4.89 -1.78 -11.10
N VAL A 179 4.23 -2.69 -10.36
CA VAL A 179 3.40 -3.75 -10.92
C VAL A 179 2.27 -3.19 -11.79
N GLN A 180 1.56 -2.16 -11.32
CA GLN A 180 0.51 -1.51 -12.10
C GLN A 180 1.06 -0.93 -13.41
N ALA A 181 2.20 -0.25 -13.34
CA ALA A 181 2.84 0.34 -14.51
C ALA A 181 3.26 -0.72 -15.53
N ASP A 182 3.79 -1.85 -15.06
CA ASP A 182 4.16 -2.99 -15.89
C ASP A 182 2.93 -3.61 -16.56
N ILE A 183 1.84 -3.85 -15.82
CA ILE A 183 0.59 -4.37 -16.38
C ILE A 183 0.05 -3.43 -17.45
N VAL A 184 -0.01 -2.12 -17.17
CA VAL A 184 -0.47 -1.12 -18.15
C VAL A 184 0.42 -1.10 -19.39
N ARG A 185 1.74 -1.24 -19.23
CA ARG A 185 2.68 -1.27 -20.35
C ARG A 185 2.44 -2.48 -21.24
N GLU A 186 2.34 -3.67 -20.65
CA GLU A 186 2.11 -4.90 -21.42
C GLU A 186 0.73 -4.94 -22.07
N PHE A 187 -0.32 -4.49 -21.37
CA PHE A 187 -1.65 -4.32 -21.94
C PHE A 187 -1.63 -3.38 -23.16
N LYS A 188 -0.98 -2.22 -23.03
CA LYS A 188 -0.88 -1.25 -24.13
C LYS A 188 -0.12 -1.82 -25.33
N LYS A 189 0.94 -2.60 -25.10
CA LYS A 189 1.67 -3.27 -26.20
C LYS A 189 0.79 -4.29 -26.91
N ALA A 190 0.03 -5.09 -26.16
CA ALA A 190 -0.84 -6.13 -26.71
C ALA A 190 -2.05 -5.56 -27.47
N THR A 191 -2.60 -4.43 -27.00
CA THR A 191 -3.80 -3.79 -27.58
C THR A 191 -3.49 -2.64 -28.52
N TYR A 192 -2.20 -2.36 -28.78
CA TYR A 192 -1.81 -1.23 -29.62
C TYR A 192 -2.27 -1.43 -31.07
N VAL A 193 -3.24 -0.62 -31.49
CA VAL A 193 -3.60 -0.46 -32.90
C VAL A 193 -2.89 0.77 -33.45
N LYS A 194 -2.03 0.58 -34.45
CA LYS A 194 -1.33 1.68 -35.12
C LYS A 194 -2.36 2.60 -35.78
N LYS A 195 -2.50 3.82 -35.26
CA LYS A 195 -3.38 4.82 -35.88
C LYS A 195 -2.91 5.09 -37.32
N PRO A 196 -3.83 5.12 -38.30
CA PRO A 196 -3.48 5.50 -39.65
C PRO A 196 -2.88 6.90 -39.64
N ARG A 197 -1.79 7.11 -40.39
CA ARG A 197 -1.17 8.42 -40.54
C ARG A 197 -2.12 9.32 -41.32
N THR A 198 -2.85 10.18 -40.62
CA THR A 198 -3.58 11.26 -41.27
C THR A 198 -2.58 12.36 -41.62
N HIS A 199 -2.23 12.44 -42.90
CA HIS A 199 -1.57 13.63 -43.43
C HIS A 199 -2.58 14.77 -43.40
N HIS A 200 -2.57 15.55 -42.32
CA HIS A 200 -3.31 16.80 -42.31
C HIS A 200 -2.59 17.76 -43.25
N LYS A 201 -2.99 17.79 -44.53
CA LYS A 201 -2.67 18.93 -45.39
C LYS A 201 -3.32 20.13 -44.71
N LYS A 202 -2.53 20.97 -44.04
CA LYS A 202 -2.96 22.33 -43.74
C LYS A 202 -3.19 22.97 -45.11
N SER A 203 -4.44 23.14 -45.52
CA SER A 203 -4.74 24.02 -46.65
C SER A 203 -4.29 25.41 -46.21
N LYS A 204 -3.12 25.85 -46.70
CA LYS A 204 -2.78 27.27 -46.61
C LYS A 204 -3.89 27.97 -47.42
N LEU A 205 -4.72 28.79 -46.76
CA LEU A 205 -5.59 29.70 -47.48
C LEU A 205 -4.73 30.49 -48.45
N ASP A 206 -5.14 30.48 -49.72
CA ASP A 206 -4.47 31.23 -50.77
C ASP A 206 -4.45 32.73 -50.42
N LYS A 207 -3.42 33.46 -50.85
CA LYS A 207 -3.25 34.89 -50.54
C LYS A 207 -4.47 35.71 -50.94
N ASN A 208 -5.16 35.31 -52.01
CA ASN A 208 -6.38 35.97 -52.47
C ASN A 208 -7.56 35.80 -51.49
N ALA A 209 -7.67 34.65 -50.84
CA ALA A 209 -8.71 34.40 -49.84
C ALA A 209 -8.47 35.19 -48.53
N TRP A 210 -7.21 35.50 -48.21
CA TRP A 210 -6.87 36.44 -47.14
C TRP A 210 -7.24 37.88 -47.50
N GLN A 211 -7.17 38.28 -48.77
CA GLN A 211 -7.53 39.65 -49.17
C GLN A 211 -9.04 39.87 -49.20
N GLU A 212 -9.84 38.84 -49.51
CA GLU A 212 -11.31 38.92 -49.44
C GLU A 212 -11.84 38.99 -48.01
N LEU A 213 -11.24 38.25 -47.07
CA LEU A 213 -11.67 38.22 -45.67
C LEU A 213 -11.44 39.53 -44.89
N PHE A 214 -10.58 40.42 -45.40
CA PHE A 214 -10.22 41.69 -44.77
C PHE A 214 -10.58 42.91 -45.64
N ARG A 215 -11.50 42.75 -46.60
CA ARG A 215 -11.87 43.83 -47.52
C ARG A 215 -12.84 44.86 -46.90
N ASP A 216 -13.51 44.48 -45.80
CA ASP A 216 -14.55 45.28 -45.13
C ASP A 216 -14.24 45.58 -43.64
N ILE A 217 -12.97 45.57 -43.24
CA ILE A 217 -12.48 46.10 -41.94
C ILE A 217 -11.56 47.28 -42.23
#